data_AF-A0A388MFA1-F1
#
_entry.id   AF-A0A388MFA1-F1
#
_cell.length_a   1.000
_cell.length_b   1.000
_cell.length_c   1.000
_cell.angle_alpha   90.00
_cell.angle_beta   90.00
_cell.angle_gamma   90.00
#
_symmetry.space_group_name_H-M   'P 1'
#
loop_
_entity.id
_entity.type
_entity.pdbx_description
1 polymer ?
#
loop_
_entity_poly.entity_id
_entity_poly.type
_entity_poly.pdbx_seq_one_letter_code
_entity_poly.pdbx_strand_id
1 'polypeptide(L)'
;MAVIVVVSKWVCGRDVDVKELRDEHNGHDSRDMVFWEGVTRHDVRFYEVHVDKVHAMDMTAGLGYDGHGALSHILLFVMKRHSMVPNRLDGPDRDAVGDTVRPLVSAIAEEFAGPMDDSTRYDTILDPPLEGRGYLHRPGGHLGT
;
A
#
# COMPACT_ATOMS: atom_id res chain seq x y z
N MET A 1 7.14 13.42 -16.33
CA MET A 1 6.10 12.97 -15.39
C MET A 1 5.36 11.80 -16.01
N ALA A 2 5.96 10.61 -15.96
CA ALA A 2 5.27 9.37 -16.30
C ALA A 2 4.37 8.97 -15.11
N VAL A 3 3.10 9.36 -15.18
CA VAL A 3 2.06 8.96 -14.21
C VAL A 3 1.18 7.92 -14.87
N ILE A 4 0.96 6.79 -14.21
CA ILE A 4 0.14 5.69 -14.74
C ILE A 4 -0.94 5.35 -13.71
N VAL A 5 -2.18 5.24 -14.17
CA VAL A 5 -3.27 4.70 -13.35
C VAL A 5 -3.07 3.20 -13.24
N VAL A 6 -2.78 2.72 -12.03
CA VAL A 6 -2.55 1.29 -11.74
C VAL A 6 -3.81 0.60 -11.24
N VAL A 7 -4.70 1.35 -10.61
CA VAL A 7 -6.01 0.87 -10.16
C VAL A 7 -7.03 1.98 -10.44
N SER A 8 -8.19 1.59 -10.96
CA SER A 8 -9.38 2.45 -11.04
C SER A 8 -10.59 1.63 -10.57
N LYS A 9 -11.28 2.08 -9.52
CA LYS A 9 -12.38 1.35 -8.88
C LYS A 9 -13.46 2.27 -8.31
N TRP A 10 -14.68 1.73 -8.27
CA TRP A 10 -15.78 2.32 -7.52
C TRP A 10 -15.72 1.85 -6.06
N VAL A 11 -15.51 2.77 -5.13
CA VAL A 11 -15.36 2.49 -3.69
C VAL A 11 -16.29 3.39 -2.90
N CYS A 12 -17.14 2.81 -2.04
CA CYS A 12 -18.05 3.56 -1.16
C CYS A 12 -18.90 4.63 -1.88
N GLY A 13 -19.28 4.39 -3.14
CA GLY A 13 -20.07 5.35 -3.92
C GLY A 13 -19.26 6.46 -4.62
N ARG A 14 -17.94 6.30 -4.73
CA ARG A 14 -17.04 7.27 -5.35
C ARG A 14 -16.09 6.60 -6.34
N ASP A 15 -15.65 7.40 -7.29
CA ASP A 15 -14.60 7.00 -8.22
C ASP A 15 -13.24 7.15 -7.54
N VAL A 16 -12.43 6.09 -7.57
CA VAL A 16 -11.09 6.07 -6.95
C VAL A 16 -10.05 5.61 -7.95
N ASP A 17 -9.11 6.49 -8.24
CA ASP A 17 -7.93 6.21 -9.05
C ASP A 17 -6.68 6.18 -8.18
N VAL A 18 -5.88 5.12 -8.30
CA VAL A 18 -4.53 5.04 -7.74
C VAL A 18 -3.53 5.22 -8.87
N LYS A 19 -2.64 6.20 -8.72
CA LYS A 19 -1.68 6.62 -9.74
C LYS A 19 -0.26 6.40 -9.24
N GLU A 20 0.55 5.66 -10.00
CA GLU A 20 1.97 5.48 -9.73
C GLU A 20 2.78 6.65 -10.28
N LEU A 21 3.67 7.22 -9.46
CA LEU A 21 4.60 8.28 -9.83
C LEU A 21 5.95 7.66 -10.25
N ARG A 22 6.06 7.20 -11.50
CA ARG A 22 7.22 6.41 -11.94
C ARG A 22 8.54 7.17 -11.95
N ASP A 23 8.49 8.46 -12.23
CA ASP A 23 9.68 9.31 -12.22
C ASP A 23 10.25 9.51 -10.79
N GLU A 24 9.46 9.16 -9.76
CA GLU A 24 9.85 9.25 -8.36
C GLU A 24 10.29 7.89 -7.79
N HIS A 25 10.32 6.83 -8.59
CA HIS A 25 10.79 5.51 -8.12
C HIS A 25 12.18 5.60 -7.49
N ASN A 26 12.34 4.95 -6.35
CA ASN A 26 13.55 4.97 -5.54
C ASN A 26 13.99 6.39 -5.12
N GLY A 27 13.08 7.35 -5.16
CA GLY A 27 13.24 8.67 -4.58
C GLY A 27 13.42 8.60 -3.06
N HIS A 28 13.86 9.71 -2.47
CA HIS A 28 14.11 9.78 -1.04
C HIS A 28 12.78 9.79 -0.27
N ASP A 29 12.43 8.66 0.37
CA ASP A 29 11.51 8.66 1.51
C ASP A 29 12.35 8.79 2.79
N SER A 30 11.92 9.67 3.68
CA SER A 30 12.56 9.89 4.99
C SER A 30 12.15 8.85 6.03
N ARG A 31 11.18 7.98 5.70
CA ARG A 31 10.70 6.89 6.54
C ARG A 31 11.72 5.77 6.61
N ASP A 32 11.87 5.22 7.83
CA ASP A 32 12.63 4.00 8.03
C ASP A 32 11.81 2.80 7.56
N MET A 33 12.25 2.17 6.47
CA MET A 33 11.58 1.00 5.89
C MET A 33 12.16 -0.28 6.48
N VAL A 34 11.52 -0.77 7.52
CA VAL A 34 11.95 -1.98 8.23
C VAL A 34 11.33 -3.21 7.56
N PHE A 35 12.12 -3.89 6.74
CA PHE A 35 11.75 -5.17 6.13
C PHE A 35 12.07 -6.36 7.05
N TRP A 36 11.51 -7.54 6.75
CA TRP A 36 11.89 -8.78 7.45
C TRP A 36 13.29 -9.24 7.02
N GLU A 37 13.95 -10.04 7.85
CA GLU A 37 15.39 -10.33 7.76
C GLU A 37 15.88 -10.94 6.43
N GLY A 38 15.04 -11.66 5.70
CA GLY A 38 15.43 -12.27 4.43
C GLY A 38 15.28 -11.37 3.21
N VAL A 39 14.86 -10.10 3.38
CA VAL A 39 14.95 -9.10 2.32
C VAL A 39 16.41 -8.70 2.12
N THR A 40 16.92 -8.89 0.90
CA THR A 40 18.31 -8.57 0.53
C THR A 40 18.44 -7.28 -0.29
N ARG A 41 17.35 -6.88 -0.95
CA ARG A 41 17.22 -5.64 -1.73
C ARG A 41 15.82 -5.09 -1.56
N HIS A 42 15.66 -3.77 -1.64
CA HIS A 42 14.34 -3.17 -1.75
C HIS A 42 14.29 -2.06 -2.81
N ASP A 43 13.09 -1.83 -3.34
CA ASP A 43 12.75 -0.65 -4.14
C ASP A 43 11.67 0.17 -3.41
N VAL A 44 11.53 1.44 -3.77
CA VAL A 44 10.50 2.34 -3.27
C VAL A 44 9.65 2.86 -4.43
N ARG A 45 8.33 2.79 -4.28
CA ARG A 45 7.35 3.35 -5.22
C ARG A 45 6.42 4.32 -4.50
N PHE A 46 5.97 5.33 -5.22
CA PHE A 46 5.06 6.36 -4.71
C PHE A 46 3.76 6.35 -5.50
N TYR A 47 2.66 6.53 -4.78
CA TYR A 47 1.33 6.53 -5.33
C TYR A 47 0.52 7.71 -4.81
N GLU A 48 -0.25 8.33 -5.71
CA GLU A 48 -1.32 9.26 -5.34
C GLU A 48 -2.67 8.57 -5.49
N VAL A 49 -3.55 8.78 -4.51
CA VAL A 49 -4.94 8.35 -4.59
C VAL A 49 -5.81 9.56 -4.84
N HIS A 50 -6.59 9.50 -5.91
CA HIS A 50 -7.57 10.51 -6.27
C HIS A 50 -8.96 9.94 -6.07
N VAL A 51 -9.79 10.61 -5.26
CA VAL A 51 -11.19 10.26 -5.07
C VAL A 51 -12.04 11.37 -5.70
N ASP A 52 -12.89 11.02 -6.65
CA ASP A 52 -13.65 11.99 -7.46
C ASP A 52 -12.76 13.13 -8.01
N LYS A 53 -11.55 12.77 -8.48
CA LYS A 53 -10.49 13.67 -9.00
C LYS A 53 -9.83 14.59 -7.96
N VAL A 54 -10.10 14.40 -6.67
CA VAL A 54 -9.44 15.12 -5.58
C VAL A 54 -8.33 14.25 -5.00
N HIS A 55 -7.12 14.78 -4.91
CA HIS A 55 -6.00 14.11 -4.26
C HIS A 55 -6.29 13.89 -2.77
N ALA A 56 -6.52 12.64 -2.41
CA ALA A 56 -7.14 12.25 -1.15
C ALA A 56 -6.17 11.54 -0.20
N MET A 57 -5.22 10.77 -0.75
CA MET A 57 -4.18 10.06 0.01
C MET A 57 -2.88 9.98 -0.80
N ASP A 58 -1.76 9.85 -0.09
CA ASP A 58 -0.50 9.35 -0.64
C ASP A 58 -0.23 7.94 -0.11
N MET A 59 0.41 7.13 -0.92
CA MET A 59 0.97 5.85 -0.46
C MET A 59 2.43 5.70 -0.89
N THR A 60 3.27 5.27 0.04
CA THR A 60 4.64 4.83 -0.25
C THR A 60 4.68 3.30 -0.12
N ALA A 61 5.11 2.59 -1.17
CA ALA A 61 5.35 1.16 -1.09
C ALA A 61 6.85 0.87 -1.10
N GLY A 62 7.34 0.23 -0.05
CA GLY A 62 8.61 -0.47 -0.03
C GLY A 62 8.42 -1.89 -0.54
N LEU A 63 9.15 -2.27 -1.59
CA LEU A 63 9.11 -3.59 -2.21
C LEU A 63 10.39 -4.34 -1.88
N GLY A 64 10.32 -5.27 -0.93
CA GLY A 64 11.44 -6.09 -0.49
C GLY A 64 11.55 -7.40 -1.28
N TYR A 65 12.76 -7.69 -1.74
CA TYR A 65 13.10 -8.89 -2.52
C TYR A 65 14.01 -9.82 -1.73
N ASP A 66 13.77 -11.13 -1.85
CA ASP A 66 14.63 -12.15 -1.25
C ASP A 66 15.98 -12.30 -1.98
N GLY A 67 16.83 -13.24 -1.54
CA GLY A 67 18.13 -13.52 -2.15
C GLY A 67 18.07 -14.07 -3.58
N HIS A 68 16.90 -14.48 -4.06
CA HIS A 68 16.65 -14.91 -5.44
C HIS A 68 16.06 -13.80 -6.32
N GLY A 69 15.77 -12.63 -5.74
CA GLY A 69 15.16 -11.51 -6.42
C GLY A 69 13.65 -11.60 -6.54
N ALA A 70 13.00 -12.54 -5.84
CA ALA A 70 11.54 -12.65 -5.79
C ALA A 70 10.95 -11.66 -4.77
N LEU A 71 9.79 -11.08 -5.08
CA LEU A 71 9.09 -10.18 -4.18
C LEU A 71 8.62 -10.95 -2.94
N SER A 72 9.15 -10.60 -1.77
CA SER A 72 8.89 -11.31 -0.51
C SER A 72 8.21 -10.45 0.55
N HIS A 73 8.28 -9.12 0.44
CA HIS A 73 7.65 -8.20 1.38
C HIS A 73 7.15 -6.94 0.69
N ILE A 74 5.89 -6.59 0.92
CA ILE A 74 5.33 -5.29 0.57
C ILE A 74 5.07 -4.54 1.87
N LEU A 75 5.77 -3.42 2.08
CA LEU A 75 5.55 -2.49 3.19
C LEU A 75 4.88 -1.24 2.65
N LEU A 76 3.64 -0.97 3.04
CA LEU A 76 2.87 0.15 2.52
C LEU A 76 2.58 1.19 3.60
N PHE A 77 3.03 2.41 3.41
CA PHE A 77 2.63 3.55 4.24
C PHE A 77 1.48 4.29 3.57
N VAL A 78 0.42 4.59 4.32
CA VAL A 78 -0.76 5.30 3.80
C VAL A 78 -0.95 6.59 4.58
N MET A 79 -0.90 7.71 3.86
CA MET A 79 -1.05 9.04 4.42
C MET A 79 -2.31 9.69 3.89
N LYS A 80 -3.19 10.12 4.79
CA LYS A 80 -4.36 10.91 4.45
C LYS A 80 -3.97 12.34 4.05
N ARG A 81 -4.54 12.85 2.96
CA ARG A 81 -4.38 14.25 2.51
C ARG A 81 -5.66 15.07 2.53
N HIS A 82 -6.81 14.44 2.41
CA HIS A 82 -8.09 15.16 2.29
C HIS A 82 -9.16 14.63 3.24
N SER A 83 -10.01 15.53 3.75
CA SER A 83 -11.07 15.23 4.73
C SER A 83 -12.12 14.23 4.24
N MET A 84 -12.22 14.04 2.93
CA MET A 84 -13.16 13.10 2.30
C MET A 84 -12.87 11.63 2.61
N VAL A 85 -11.63 11.30 3.00
CA VAL A 85 -11.27 9.98 3.53
C VAL A 85 -11.56 9.99 5.03
N PRO A 86 -12.45 9.14 5.55
CA PRO A 86 -12.78 9.14 6.96
C PRO A 86 -11.57 8.70 7.80
N ASN A 87 -11.34 9.38 8.93
CA ASN A 87 -10.26 9.03 9.87
C ASN A 87 -10.45 7.59 10.38
N ARG A 88 -11.67 7.27 10.81
CA ARG A 88 -12.03 5.97 11.36
C ARG A 88 -12.76 5.13 10.32
N LEU A 89 -12.89 3.85 10.62
CA LEU A 89 -13.73 2.94 9.86
C LEU A 89 -15.20 3.27 10.13
N ASP A 90 -15.96 3.69 9.12
CA ASP A 90 -17.40 4.01 9.23
C ASP A 90 -18.28 2.75 9.15
N GLY A 91 -17.88 1.69 9.85
CA GLY A 91 -18.51 0.37 9.83
C GLY A 91 -17.87 -0.61 8.83
N PRO A 92 -18.20 -1.92 8.94
CA PRO A 92 -17.53 -2.98 8.18
C PRO A 92 -17.71 -2.89 6.65
N ASP A 93 -18.81 -2.30 6.19
CA ASP A 93 -19.14 -2.22 4.75
C ASP A 93 -18.69 -0.90 4.09
N ARG A 94 -17.94 -0.06 4.80
CA ARG A 94 -17.54 1.28 4.32
C ARG A 94 -16.06 1.58 4.59
N ASP A 95 -15.18 0.67 4.19
CA ASP A 95 -13.75 0.90 4.31
C ASP A 95 -13.11 1.50 3.06
N ALA A 96 -13.29 2.80 2.85
CA ALA A 96 -12.66 3.48 1.72
C ALA A 96 -11.13 3.31 1.64
N VAL A 97 -10.43 3.19 2.78
CA VAL A 97 -8.97 3.07 2.80
C VAL A 97 -8.56 1.65 2.40
N GLY A 98 -9.05 0.62 3.08
CA GLY A 98 -8.70 -0.77 2.75
C GLY A 98 -9.24 -1.22 1.40
N ASP A 99 -10.41 -0.75 0.98
CA ASP A 99 -10.96 -1.03 -0.36
C ASP A 99 -10.15 -0.36 -1.47
N THR A 100 -9.35 0.67 -1.16
CA THR A 100 -8.38 1.26 -2.08
C THR A 100 -7.03 0.56 -2.03
N VAL A 101 -6.58 0.24 -0.81
CA VAL A 101 -5.26 -0.36 -0.54
C VAL A 101 -5.16 -1.79 -1.08
N ARG A 102 -6.18 -2.64 -0.83
CA ARG A 102 -6.14 -4.06 -1.24
C ARG A 102 -5.99 -4.25 -2.76
N PRO A 103 -6.72 -3.52 -3.63
CA PRO A 103 -6.48 -3.57 -5.06
C PRO A 103 -5.08 -3.15 -5.48
N LEU A 104 -4.48 -2.13 -4.85
CA LEU A 104 -3.10 -1.73 -5.16
C LEU A 104 -2.12 -2.86 -4.84
N VAL A 105 -2.23 -3.46 -3.66
CA VAL A 105 -1.36 -4.58 -3.24
C VAL A 105 -1.51 -5.76 -4.20
N SER A 106 -2.73 -6.05 -4.63
CA SER A 106 -3.00 -7.11 -5.60
C SER A 106 -2.34 -6.79 -6.95
N ALA A 107 -2.47 -5.55 -7.44
CA ALA A 107 -1.84 -5.12 -8.70
C ALA A 107 -0.30 -5.18 -8.63
N ILE A 108 0.30 -4.78 -7.50
CA ILE A 108 1.75 -4.92 -7.27
C ILE A 108 2.12 -6.41 -7.30
N ALA A 109 1.42 -7.27 -6.57
CA ALA A 109 1.73 -8.70 -6.53
C ALA A 109 1.60 -9.37 -7.91
N GLU A 110 0.57 -9.02 -8.68
CA GLU A 110 0.34 -9.52 -10.04
C GLU A 110 1.48 -9.15 -11.00
N GLU A 111 2.12 -7.99 -10.84
CA GLU A 111 3.27 -7.56 -11.66
C GLU A 111 4.45 -8.54 -11.57
N PHE A 112 4.65 -9.18 -10.41
CA PHE A 112 5.76 -10.12 -10.17
C PHE A 112 5.38 -11.60 -10.40
N ALA A 113 4.22 -11.84 -11.04
CA ALA A 113 3.79 -13.09 -11.69
C ALA A 113 3.57 -14.34 -10.81
N GLY A 114 2.73 -14.18 -9.78
CA GLY A 114 1.91 -15.26 -9.21
C GLY A 114 0.92 -14.67 -8.19
N PRO A 115 -0.27 -15.27 -7.94
CA PRO A 115 -1.01 -14.95 -6.71
C PRO A 115 0.02 -15.11 -5.59
N MET A 116 0.23 -14.03 -4.80
CA MET A 116 1.18 -13.99 -3.68
C MET A 116 1.45 -15.42 -3.22
N ASP A 117 2.67 -15.93 -3.35
CA ASP A 117 2.99 -17.16 -2.62
C ASP A 117 2.50 -16.92 -1.19
N ASP A 118 1.91 -17.92 -0.53
CA ASP A 118 1.30 -17.73 0.80
C ASP A 118 2.31 -17.15 1.83
N SER A 119 3.59 -17.14 1.46
CA SER A 119 4.74 -16.52 2.12
C SER A 119 4.96 -15.02 1.88
N THR A 120 4.45 -14.39 0.82
CA THR A 120 4.65 -12.96 0.58
C THR A 120 4.00 -12.16 1.70
N ARG A 121 4.84 -11.46 2.46
CA ARG A 121 4.39 -10.67 3.59
C ARG A 121 3.87 -9.33 3.10
N TYR A 122 2.77 -8.88 3.70
CA TYR A 122 2.21 -7.56 3.45
C TYR A 122 1.89 -6.88 4.78
N ASP A 123 2.45 -5.68 4.97
CA ASP A 123 2.26 -4.84 6.14
C ASP A 123 1.84 -3.43 5.68
N THR A 124 0.70 -2.95 6.17
CA THR A 124 0.26 -1.55 5.98
C THR A 124 0.56 -0.75 7.22
N ILE A 125 1.07 0.46 7.11
CA ILE A 125 1.22 1.42 8.20
C ILE A 125 0.35 2.63 7.87
N LEU A 126 -0.61 2.92 8.74
CA LEU A 126 -1.51 4.05 8.57
C LEU A 126 -0.99 5.25 9.37
N ASP A 127 -0.69 6.34 8.67
CA ASP A 127 -0.28 7.58 9.35
C ASP A 127 -1.49 8.20 10.05
N PRO A 128 -1.32 8.78 11.26
CA PRO A 128 -2.36 9.59 11.88
C PRO A 128 -2.88 10.65 10.90
N PRO A 129 -4.21 10.90 10.82
CA PRO A 129 -5.25 10.48 11.77
C PRO A 129 -6.01 9.20 11.37
N LEU A 130 -5.46 8.35 10.49
CA LEU A 130 -6.14 7.11 10.09
C LEU A 130 -6.10 6.08 11.23
N GLU A 131 -7.26 5.52 11.58
CA GLU A 131 -7.43 4.62 12.72
C GLU A 131 -8.39 3.46 12.39
N GLY A 132 -8.34 2.39 13.19
CA GLY A 132 -9.39 1.36 13.23
C GLY A 132 -9.35 0.29 12.13
N ARG A 133 -8.20 0.13 11.45
CA ARG A 133 -8.04 -0.82 10.32
C ARG A 133 -6.93 -1.83 10.57
N GLY A 134 -6.94 -2.42 11.77
CA GLY A 134 -5.93 -3.37 12.23
C GLY A 134 -5.77 -4.61 11.33
N TYR A 135 -6.77 -4.97 10.52
CA TYR A 135 -6.67 -6.09 9.56
C TYR A 135 -5.82 -5.78 8.32
N LEU A 136 -5.52 -4.50 8.04
CA LEU A 136 -4.54 -4.13 7.02
C LEU A 136 -3.10 -4.35 7.52
N HIS A 137 -2.94 -4.60 8.83
CA HIS A 137 -1.74 -5.18 9.40
C HIS A 137 -1.93 -6.69 9.51
N ARG A 138 -0.98 -7.48 8.98
CA ARG A 138 -0.83 -8.85 9.48
C ARG A 138 0.05 -8.73 10.72
N PRO A 139 -0.37 -9.18 11.92
CA PRO A 139 0.60 -9.34 12.98
C PRO A 139 1.68 -10.27 12.45
N GLY A 140 2.92 -9.80 12.45
CA GLY A 140 4.08 -10.63 12.18
C GLY A 140 3.91 -11.94 12.93
N GLY A 141 4.03 -13.05 12.21
CA GLY A 141 4.07 -14.37 12.81
C GLY A 141 5.01 -14.34 14.01
N HIS A 142 4.53 -14.92 15.10
CA HIS A 142 5.10 -14.92 16.44
C HIS A 142 6.64 -14.93 16.50
N LEU A 143 7.17 -14.03 17.32
CA LEU A 143 8.26 -14.39 18.23
C LEU A 143 7.72 -15.39 19.27
N GLY A 144 8.42 -16.50 19.43
CA GLY A 144 8.21 -17.53 20.46
C GLY A 144 7.98 -18.90 19.83
N THR A 145 8.86 -19.89 19.97
CA THR A 145 9.76 -20.23 21.11
C THR A 145 11.17 -20.59 20.69
#